data_AF-A0A8W7P0V6-F1
#
_entry.id   AF-A0A8W7P0V6-F1
#
_cell.length_a   1.000
_cell.length_b   1.000
_cell.length_c   1.000
_cell.angle_alpha   90.00
_cell.angle_beta   90.00
_cell.angle_gamma   90.00
#
_symmetry.space_group_name_H-M   'P 1'
#
loop_
_entity.id
_entity.type
_entity.pdbx_description
1 polymer ?
#
loop_
_entity_poly.entity_id
_entity_poly.type
_entity_poly.pdbx_seq_one_letter_code
_entity_poly.pdbx_strand_id
1 'polypeptide(L)'
;MASRKRSGSGTKRPKEKVVHIYEQLCRGEDPKLLSIQFWEEFFLLQPNMDMLECELLKLNPEQYSSAKQNILNLFTECIHTLSFGNSKRVHNALQTIAVFIHFLFRKQTGTGGNANDCHNGATMSLNNTLVPFITINDIEDDMRELLKQLYNILTSNISTDRPKVLCLKILLIIATGIDNVNENNLIEFIIGQNLFEAFKHILSDSSLRNLHGHDVVTLLTILVNYRKHEGSNPYVVELSLLADELALNGYGQVISCVLTMFCKQHLLSLTELTTSSSWFSSLSNIVGNMFISDELCYRSQQIR
;
A
#
# COMPACT_ATOMS: atom_id res chain seq x y z
N MET A 1 22.89 24.14 54.82
CA MET A 1 22.89 22.90 54.03
C MET A 1 22.31 23.20 52.65
N ALA A 2 23.15 23.33 51.62
CA ALA A 2 22.71 23.57 50.26
C ALA A 2 22.52 22.23 49.54
N SER A 3 21.28 21.88 49.22
CA SER A 3 20.94 20.68 48.45
C SER A 3 21.27 20.92 46.97
N ARG A 4 22.31 20.24 46.47
CA ARG A 4 22.64 20.17 45.04
C ARG A 4 21.57 19.34 44.31
N LYS A 5 20.74 19.99 43.51
CA LYS A 5 19.93 19.31 42.48
C LYS A 5 20.87 18.68 41.45
N ARG A 6 20.89 17.35 41.41
CA ARG A 6 21.61 16.55 40.42
C ARG A 6 20.80 16.58 39.13
N SER A 7 21.31 17.23 38.09
CA SER A 7 20.71 17.25 36.75
C SER A 7 20.57 15.82 36.24
N GLY A 8 19.33 15.37 36.03
CA GLY A 8 19.03 14.10 35.38
C GLY A 8 19.50 14.19 33.92
N SER A 9 20.64 13.57 33.63
CA SER A 9 21.03 13.25 32.27
C SER A 9 19.96 12.34 31.68
N GLY A 10 19.17 12.87 30.74
CA GLY A 10 18.19 12.09 30.00
C GLY A 10 18.92 10.96 29.27
N THR A 11 18.76 9.74 29.77
CA THR A 11 19.22 8.52 29.12
C THR A 11 18.52 8.40 27.77
N LYS A 12 19.18 8.87 26.70
CA LYS A 12 18.77 8.57 25.33
C LYS A 12 18.75 7.04 25.21
N ARG A 13 17.57 6.47 24.93
CA ARG A 13 17.42 5.04 24.70
C ARG A 13 18.40 4.60 23.60
N PRO A 14 19.00 3.40 23.68
CA PRO A 14 19.85 2.89 22.60
C PRO A 14 19.06 2.88 21.30
N LYS A 15 19.61 3.46 20.25
CA LYS A 15 18.98 3.51 18.95
C LYS A 15 19.02 2.12 18.31
N GLU A 16 17.92 1.71 17.68
CA GLU A 16 17.85 0.45 16.93
C GLU A 16 18.89 0.44 15.80
N LYS A 17 19.64 -0.67 15.66
CA LYS A 17 20.70 -0.81 14.64
C LYS A 17 20.16 -0.55 13.23
N VAL A 18 18.96 -1.04 12.93
CA VAL A 18 18.33 -0.87 11.61
C VAL A 18 18.06 0.60 11.29
N VAL A 19 17.63 1.39 12.27
CA VAL A 19 17.36 2.82 12.12
C VAL A 19 18.66 3.59 11.90
N HIS A 20 19.74 3.21 12.58
CA HIS A 20 21.05 3.81 12.33
C HIS A 20 21.52 3.58 10.88
N ILE A 21 21.34 2.35 10.36
CA ILE A 21 21.69 2.02 8.98
C ILE A 21 20.87 2.86 7.99
N TYR A 22 19.56 3.06 8.23
CA TYR A 22 18.73 3.93 7.37
C TYR A 22 19.29 5.35 7.26
N GLU A 23 19.74 5.93 8.37
CA GLU A 23 20.36 7.26 8.36
C GLU A 23 21.67 7.31 7.58
N GLN A 24 22.50 6.27 7.69
CA GLN A 24 23.76 6.17 6.94
C GLN A 24 23.49 6.09 5.44
N LEU A 25 22.54 5.26 5.03
CA LEU A 25 22.12 5.14 3.64
C LEU A 25 21.61 6.51 3.11
N CYS A 26 20.78 7.20 3.90
CA CYS A 26 20.24 8.52 3.58
C CYS A 26 21.28 9.65 3.60
N ARG A 27 22.46 9.45 4.21
CA ARG A 27 23.57 10.41 4.14
C ARG A 27 24.49 10.19 2.93
N GLY A 28 24.31 9.08 2.21
CA GLY A 28 25.22 8.69 1.14
C GLY A 28 26.49 7.97 1.63
N GLU A 29 26.52 7.49 2.88
CA GLU A 29 27.64 6.69 3.40
C GLU A 29 27.59 5.28 2.79
N ASP A 30 28.72 4.73 2.34
CA ASP A 30 28.76 3.36 1.78
C ASP A 30 28.72 2.32 2.91
N PRO A 31 27.62 1.55 3.04
CA PRO A 31 27.49 0.55 4.10
C PRO A 31 28.44 -0.65 3.92
N LYS A 32 28.94 -0.91 2.70
CA LYS A 32 29.80 -2.07 2.39
C LYS A 32 31.21 -1.91 2.97
N LEU A 33 31.60 -0.69 3.36
CA LEU A 33 32.88 -0.43 4.04
C LEU A 33 32.99 -1.17 5.38
N LEU A 34 31.85 -1.55 5.98
CA LEU A 34 31.81 -2.23 7.28
C LEU A 34 31.94 -3.76 7.16
N SER A 35 31.42 -4.36 6.09
CA SER A 35 31.40 -5.81 5.88
C SER A 35 31.05 -6.15 4.43
N ILE A 36 31.69 -7.19 3.88
CA ILE A 36 31.37 -7.75 2.56
C ILE A 36 29.97 -8.39 2.58
N GLN A 37 29.57 -8.97 3.72
CA GLN A 37 28.26 -9.60 3.93
C GLN A 37 27.21 -8.63 4.50
N PHE A 38 27.39 -7.32 4.30
CA PHE A 38 26.52 -6.30 4.88
C PHE A 38 25.02 -6.56 4.64
N TRP A 39 24.61 -6.81 3.39
CA TRP A 39 23.19 -7.00 3.05
C TRP A 39 22.60 -8.26 3.68
N GLU A 40 23.40 -9.33 3.74
CA GLU A 40 23.03 -10.57 4.39
C GLU A 40 22.74 -10.39 5.88
N GLU A 41 23.51 -9.55 6.57
CA GLU A 41 23.28 -9.19 7.97
C GLU A 41 22.11 -8.21 8.12
N PHE A 42 22.02 -7.22 7.23
CA PHE A 42 20.97 -6.21 7.24
C PHE A 42 19.58 -6.84 7.14
N PHE A 43 19.36 -7.76 6.19
CA PHE A 43 18.05 -8.41 6.02
C PHE A 43 17.69 -9.39 7.15
N LEU A 44 18.60 -9.69 8.08
CA LEU A 44 18.25 -10.41 9.32
C LEU A 44 17.62 -9.50 10.38
N LEU A 45 17.79 -8.18 10.26
CA LEU A 45 17.20 -7.19 11.17
C LEU A 45 15.73 -6.98 10.81
N GLN A 46 14.87 -6.90 11.84
CA GLN A 46 13.47 -6.54 11.63
C GLN A 46 13.40 -5.10 11.10
N PRO A 47 12.78 -4.84 9.94
CA PRO A 47 12.66 -3.49 9.42
C PRO A 47 11.72 -2.66 10.31
N ASN A 48 12.10 -1.41 10.53
CA ASN A 48 11.26 -0.42 11.18
C ASN A 48 10.64 0.45 10.08
N MET A 49 9.45 0.06 9.63
CA MET A 49 8.80 0.62 8.44
C MET A 49 8.54 2.12 8.57
N ASP A 50 8.03 2.54 9.73
CA ASP A 50 7.69 3.95 10.01
C ASP A 50 8.95 4.82 9.99
N MET A 51 10.04 4.36 10.61
CA MET A 51 11.30 5.09 10.64
C MET A 51 11.96 5.15 9.27
N LEU A 52 11.91 4.07 8.48
CA LEU A 52 12.43 4.08 7.11
C LEU A 52 11.68 5.11 6.25
N GLU A 53 10.34 5.10 6.28
CA GLU A 53 9.53 6.07 5.55
C GLU A 53 9.87 7.50 5.98
N CYS A 54 9.96 7.74 7.30
CA CYS A 54 10.30 9.05 7.84
C CYS A 54 11.68 9.54 7.37
N GLU A 55 12.72 8.69 7.40
CA GLU A 55 14.05 9.07 6.93
C GLU A 55 14.08 9.37 5.42
N LEU A 56 13.38 8.58 4.61
CA LEU A 56 13.28 8.83 3.16
C LEU A 56 12.54 10.14 2.86
N LEU A 57 11.47 10.46 3.60
CA LEU A 57 10.71 11.70 3.40
C LEU A 57 11.46 12.95 3.87
N LYS A 58 12.32 12.84 4.89
CA LYS A 58 13.15 13.94 5.44
C LYS A 58 14.23 14.46 4.50
N LEU A 59 14.58 13.70 3.46
CA LEU A 59 15.64 14.06 2.55
C LEU A 59 15.32 15.39 1.84
N ASN A 60 16.27 16.31 1.93
CA ASN A 60 16.22 17.60 1.23
C ASN A 60 16.86 17.48 -0.17
N PRO A 61 16.56 18.40 -1.11
CA PRO A 61 17.14 18.38 -2.46
C PRO A 61 18.66 18.29 -2.53
N GLU A 62 19.37 18.88 -1.56
CA GLU A 62 20.84 18.83 -1.45
C GLU A 62 21.36 17.43 -1.08
N GLN A 63 20.59 16.68 -0.29
CA GLN A 63 20.95 15.33 0.17
C GLN A 63 20.55 14.25 -0.84
N TYR A 64 19.67 14.57 -1.78
CA TYR A 64 19.23 13.63 -2.79
C TYR A 64 20.37 13.07 -3.63
N SER A 65 21.32 13.91 -4.06
CA SER A 65 22.41 13.48 -4.93
C SER A 65 23.31 12.43 -4.26
N SER A 66 23.59 12.57 -2.97
CA SER A 66 24.41 11.62 -2.21
C SER A 66 23.63 10.36 -1.81
N ALA A 67 22.35 10.49 -1.45
CA ALA A 67 21.53 9.37 -0.97
C ALA A 67 20.94 8.50 -2.09
N LYS A 68 20.71 9.06 -3.28
CA LYS A 68 19.97 8.40 -4.37
C LYS A 68 20.51 7.01 -4.70
N GLN A 69 21.82 6.89 -4.91
CA GLN A 69 22.44 5.61 -5.28
C GLN A 69 22.32 4.56 -4.18
N ASN A 70 22.48 4.97 -2.91
CA ASN A 70 22.31 4.06 -1.78
C ASN A 70 20.87 3.55 -1.65
N ILE A 71 19.89 4.42 -1.90
CA ILE A 71 18.48 4.10 -1.80
C ILE A 71 18.04 3.19 -2.96
N LEU A 72 18.51 3.45 -4.18
CA LEU A 72 18.30 2.56 -5.33
C LEU A 72 18.94 1.19 -5.07
N ASN A 73 20.19 1.17 -4.62
CA ASN A 73 20.88 -0.08 -4.29
C ASN A 73 20.18 -0.86 -3.16
N LEU A 74 19.63 -0.19 -2.14
CA LEU A 74 18.79 -0.84 -1.13
C LEU A 74 17.59 -1.54 -1.79
N PHE A 75 16.92 -0.88 -2.74
CA PHE A 75 15.78 -1.46 -3.45
C PHE A 75 16.19 -2.68 -4.29
N THR A 76 17.25 -2.56 -5.09
CA THR A 76 17.82 -3.67 -5.88
C THR A 76 18.18 -4.87 -4.99
N GLU A 77 18.81 -4.64 -3.85
CA GLU A 77 19.25 -5.71 -2.93
C GLU A 77 18.06 -6.35 -2.18
N CYS A 78 16.98 -5.60 -1.93
CA CYS A 78 15.73 -6.19 -1.46
C CYS A 78 15.18 -7.19 -2.49
N ILE A 79 15.15 -6.82 -3.77
CA ILE A 79 14.65 -7.67 -4.86
C ILE A 79 15.54 -8.91 -5.02
N HIS A 80 16.86 -8.74 -5.02
CA HIS A 80 17.80 -9.86 -5.08
C HIS A 80 17.61 -10.84 -3.90
N THR A 81 17.32 -10.31 -2.72
CA THR A 81 17.03 -11.11 -1.51
C THR A 81 15.75 -11.94 -1.64
N LEU A 82 14.79 -11.58 -2.50
CA LEU A 82 13.59 -12.40 -2.73
C LEU A 82 13.91 -13.74 -3.38
N SER A 83 14.95 -13.78 -4.22
CA SER A 83 15.37 -14.99 -4.97
C SER A 83 16.20 -15.96 -4.13
N PHE A 84 17.10 -15.45 -3.29
CA PHE A 84 18.12 -16.25 -2.60
C PHE A 84 18.03 -16.20 -1.08
N GLY A 85 17.15 -15.35 -0.53
CA GLY A 85 17.01 -15.17 0.91
C GLY A 85 16.31 -16.34 1.59
N ASN A 86 16.63 -16.55 2.87
CA ASN A 86 15.81 -17.39 3.73
C ASN A 86 14.46 -16.70 4.04
N SER A 87 13.50 -17.45 4.58
CA SER A 87 12.14 -16.94 4.86
C SER A 87 12.10 -15.63 5.65
N LYS A 88 13.00 -15.44 6.62
CA LYS A 88 13.09 -14.20 7.41
C LYS A 88 13.60 -13.03 6.57
N ARG A 89 14.67 -13.23 5.80
CA ARG A 89 15.24 -12.20 4.92
C ARG A 89 14.23 -11.79 3.84
N VAL A 90 13.55 -12.76 3.22
CA VAL A 90 12.49 -12.52 2.23
C VAL A 90 11.37 -11.69 2.84
N HIS A 91 10.90 -12.05 4.03
CA HIS A 91 9.86 -11.29 4.74
C HIS A 91 10.28 -9.82 4.97
N ASN A 92 11.48 -9.61 5.50
CA ASN A 92 12.00 -8.27 5.79
C ASN A 92 12.25 -7.44 4.53
N ALA A 93 12.72 -8.07 3.45
CA ALA A 93 12.89 -7.43 2.15
C ALA A 93 11.54 -6.98 1.57
N LEU A 94 10.51 -7.83 1.61
CA LEU A 94 9.15 -7.47 1.16
C LEU A 94 8.56 -6.30 1.96
N GLN A 95 8.76 -6.25 3.28
CA GLN A 95 8.34 -5.10 4.10
C GLN A 95 9.06 -3.80 3.68
N THR A 96 10.36 -3.89 3.42
CA THR A 96 11.19 -2.75 2.99
C THR A 96 10.76 -2.25 1.60
N ILE A 97 10.46 -3.17 0.67
CA ILE A 97 9.92 -2.86 -0.66
C ILE A 97 8.58 -2.12 -0.54
N ALA A 98 7.67 -2.58 0.32
CA ALA A 98 6.38 -1.92 0.50
C ALA A 98 6.53 -0.45 0.92
N VAL A 99 7.46 -0.16 1.84
CA VAL A 99 7.77 1.21 2.26
C VAL A 99 8.38 2.02 1.11
N PHE A 100 9.29 1.44 0.35
CA PHE A 100 9.92 2.11 -0.80
C PHE A 100 8.89 2.53 -1.85
N ILE A 101 8.00 1.61 -2.26
CA ILE A 101 6.96 1.90 -3.24
C ILE A 101 5.98 2.96 -2.70
N HIS A 102 5.59 2.87 -1.43
CA HIS A 102 4.75 3.90 -0.81
C HIS A 102 5.43 5.27 -0.83
N PHE A 103 6.72 5.34 -0.52
CA PHE A 103 7.53 6.55 -0.59
C PHE A 103 7.54 7.16 -2.02
N LEU A 104 7.66 6.35 -3.07
CA LEU A 104 7.60 6.84 -4.46
C LEU A 104 6.31 7.61 -4.73
N PHE A 105 5.16 7.06 -4.34
CA PHE A 105 3.86 7.72 -4.52
C PHE A 105 3.70 8.97 -3.65
N ARG A 106 4.18 8.97 -2.41
CA ARG A 106 4.10 10.15 -1.53
C ARG A 106 4.89 11.33 -2.07
N LYS A 107 6.07 11.09 -2.67
CA LYS A 107 6.84 12.14 -3.33
C LYS A 107 6.20 12.57 -4.66
N GLN A 108 5.60 11.64 -5.42
CA GLN A 108 4.93 11.97 -6.68
C GLN A 108 3.65 12.81 -6.49
N THR A 109 2.86 12.53 -5.45
CA THR A 109 1.59 13.23 -5.16
C THR A 109 1.78 14.54 -4.38
N GLY A 110 3.00 14.90 -4.02
CA GLY A 110 3.29 16.10 -3.20
C GLY A 110 2.76 16.02 -1.77
N THR A 111 2.31 14.84 -1.32
CA THR A 111 1.81 14.59 0.05
C THR A 111 2.94 14.35 1.08
N GLY A 112 4.19 14.46 0.63
CA GLY A 112 5.38 14.46 1.48
C GLY A 112 5.61 15.82 2.15
N GLY A 113 4.79 16.14 3.16
CA GLY A 113 5.05 17.26 4.07
C GLY A 113 6.26 17.00 4.97
N ASN A 114 6.83 18.07 5.54
CA ASN A 114 7.93 18.00 6.49
C ASN A 114 7.66 16.98 7.61
N ALA A 115 8.71 16.30 8.09
CA ALA A 115 8.64 15.18 9.03
C ALA A 115 7.94 15.44 10.39
N ASN A 116 7.50 16.68 10.66
CA ASN A 116 6.72 17.03 11.84
C ASN A 116 5.22 16.73 11.68
N ASP A 117 4.74 16.43 10.47
CA ASP A 117 3.33 16.18 10.17
C ASP A 117 2.97 14.69 10.10
N CYS A 118 3.83 13.79 10.60
CA CYS A 118 3.61 12.33 10.58
C CYS A 118 2.43 11.83 11.44
N HIS A 119 1.56 12.73 11.94
CA HIS A 119 0.38 12.39 12.74
C HIS A 119 -0.91 13.06 12.29
N ASN A 120 -0.90 14.03 11.36
CA ASN A 120 -2.13 14.67 10.89
C ASN A 120 -2.07 14.83 9.37
N GLY A 121 -3.02 14.20 8.67
CA GLY A 121 -3.16 14.24 7.22
C GLY A 121 -3.48 15.63 6.68
N ALA A 122 -2.49 16.51 6.64
CA ALA A 122 -2.58 17.80 5.99
C ALA A 122 -1.97 17.72 4.59
N THR A 123 -2.85 17.68 3.59
CA THR A 123 -2.52 17.84 2.18
C THR A 123 -2.14 19.29 1.90
N MET A 124 -0.86 19.55 1.60
CA MET A 124 -0.42 20.81 1.01
C MET A 124 0.11 20.53 -0.40
N SER A 125 -0.73 20.81 -1.39
CA SER A 125 -0.34 20.89 -2.80
C SER A 125 0.60 22.08 -2.97
N LEU A 126 1.83 21.81 -3.42
CA LEU A 126 2.74 22.84 -3.91
C LEU A 126 3.11 22.51 -5.35
N ASN A 127 2.63 23.37 -6.24
CA ASN A 127 3.04 23.51 -7.64
C ASN A 127 4.49 23.99 -7.72
N ASN A 128 5.45 23.15 -7.34
CA ASN A 128 6.84 23.35 -7.68
C ASN A 128 7.26 22.18 -8.56
N THR A 129 7.75 22.50 -9.76
CA THR A 129 8.30 21.56 -10.74
C THR A 129 9.56 20.91 -10.16
N LEU A 130 9.37 20.03 -9.19
CA LEU A 130 10.42 19.25 -8.55
C LEU A 130 10.72 18.10 -9.50
N VAL A 131 11.95 18.08 -10.02
CA VAL A 131 12.48 16.89 -10.69
C VAL A 131 12.28 15.71 -9.71
N PRO A 132 11.64 14.62 -10.14
CA PRO A 132 11.41 13.46 -9.27
C PRO A 132 12.74 12.97 -8.71
N PHE A 133 12.80 12.74 -7.40
CA PHE A 133 13.98 12.21 -6.72
C PHE A 133 14.44 10.88 -7.35
N ILE A 134 13.48 10.00 -7.61
CA ILE A 134 13.63 8.75 -8.34
C ILE A 134 12.65 8.81 -9.51
N THR A 135 13.16 8.63 -10.72
CA THR A 135 12.37 8.55 -11.94
C THR A 135 12.03 7.08 -12.24
N ILE A 136 11.03 6.85 -13.10
CA ILE A 136 10.68 5.49 -13.53
C ILE A 136 11.86 4.80 -14.21
N ASN A 137 12.65 5.55 -15.00
CA ASN A 137 13.83 5.02 -15.68
C ASN A 137 14.90 4.53 -14.69
N ASP A 138 15.00 5.12 -13.50
CA ASP A 138 15.97 4.70 -12.48
C ASP A 138 15.63 3.31 -11.90
N ILE A 139 14.37 2.87 -11.99
CA ILE A 139 13.85 1.65 -11.34
C ILE A 139 13.22 0.68 -12.34
N GLU A 140 13.30 0.91 -13.65
CA GLU A 140 12.53 0.15 -14.64
C GLU A 140 12.86 -1.35 -14.58
N ASP A 141 14.14 -1.70 -14.64
CA ASP A 141 14.61 -3.09 -14.60
C ASP A 141 14.30 -3.75 -13.25
N ASP A 142 14.52 -3.01 -12.15
CA ASP A 142 14.22 -3.47 -10.80
C ASP A 142 12.71 -3.73 -10.60
N MET A 143 11.84 -2.87 -11.14
CA MET A 143 10.40 -3.08 -11.10
C MET A 143 9.98 -4.30 -11.90
N ARG A 144 10.55 -4.53 -13.09
CA ARG A 144 10.27 -5.74 -13.88
C ARG A 144 10.69 -7.01 -13.14
N GLU A 145 11.88 -7.01 -12.56
CA GLU A 145 12.36 -8.15 -11.78
C GLU A 145 11.56 -8.33 -10.48
N LEU A 146 11.19 -7.25 -9.78
CA LEU A 146 10.30 -7.31 -8.62
C LEU A 146 9.00 -8.03 -8.97
N LEU A 147 8.31 -7.60 -10.03
CA LEU A 147 7.02 -8.15 -10.43
C LEU A 147 7.11 -9.64 -10.79
N LYS A 148 8.20 -10.06 -11.43
CA LYS A 148 8.52 -11.47 -11.67
C LYS A 148 8.76 -12.25 -10.38
N GLN A 149 9.49 -11.69 -9.40
CA GLN A 149 9.68 -12.33 -8.10
C GLN A 149 8.37 -12.44 -7.30
N LEU A 150 7.53 -11.41 -7.33
CA LEU A 150 6.19 -11.46 -6.72
C LEU A 150 5.33 -12.56 -7.36
N TYR A 151 5.35 -12.70 -8.69
CA TYR A 151 4.68 -13.78 -9.40
C TYR A 151 5.16 -15.17 -8.91
N ASN A 152 6.47 -15.37 -8.83
CA ASN A 152 7.06 -16.62 -8.37
C ASN A 152 6.63 -16.95 -6.94
N ILE A 153 6.61 -15.96 -6.04
CA ILE A 153 6.18 -16.16 -4.65
C ILE A 153 4.68 -16.49 -4.59
N LEU A 154 3.83 -15.80 -5.35
CA LEU A 154 2.38 -16.03 -5.35
C LEU A 154 2.01 -17.42 -5.87
N THR A 155 2.73 -17.92 -6.88
CA THR A 155 2.52 -19.25 -7.48
C THR A 155 3.26 -20.37 -6.74
N SER A 156 4.16 -20.04 -5.82
CA SER A 156 4.93 -21.04 -5.09
C SER A 156 4.11 -21.82 -4.05
N ASN A 157 4.46 -23.09 -3.88
CA ASN A 157 3.94 -23.98 -2.85
C ASN A 157 4.65 -23.78 -1.49
N ILE A 158 5.00 -22.54 -1.13
CA ILE A 158 5.62 -22.23 0.18
C ILE A 158 4.61 -22.57 1.29
N SER A 159 5.09 -23.26 2.33
CA SER A 159 4.28 -23.72 3.48
C SER A 159 3.72 -22.61 4.37
N THR A 160 4.14 -21.36 4.16
CA THR A 160 3.71 -20.19 4.92
C THR A 160 3.14 -19.12 4.00
N ASP A 161 1.99 -18.57 4.35
CA ASP A 161 1.28 -17.57 3.52
C ASP A 161 1.77 -16.13 3.74
N ARG A 162 2.60 -15.90 4.77
CA ARG A 162 3.08 -14.54 5.11
C ARG A 162 3.73 -13.80 3.93
N PRO A 163 4.58 -14.43 3.09
CA PRO A 163 5.12 -13.76 1.91
C PRO A 163 4.04 -13.39 0.89
N LYS A 164 3.06 -14.27 0.64
CA LYS A 164 1.95 -14.01 -0.30
C LYS A 164 1.13 -12.80 0.12
N VAL A 165 0.83 -12.67 1.42
CA VAL A 165 0.15 -11.47 1.97
C VAL A 165 0.92 -10.19 1.65
N LEU A 166 2.24 -10.19 1.85
CA LEU A 166 3.06 -9.01 1.56
C LEU A 166 3.14 -8.71 0.05
N CYS A 167 3.24 -9.74 -0.79
CA CYS A 167 3.18 -9.57 -2.25
C CYS A 167 1.89 -8.88 -2.69
N LEU A 168 0.73 -9.37 -2.22
CA LEU A 168 -0.57 -8.77 -2.54
C LEU A 168 -0.69 -7.34 -2.01
N LYS A 169 -0.17 -7.06 -0.81
CA LYS A 169 -0.10 -5.69 -0.29
C LYS A 169 0.75 -4.76 -1.15
N ILE A 170 1.93 -5.20 -1.60
CA ILE A 170 2.77 -4.42 -2.51
C ILE A 170 2.02 -4.13 -3.81
N LEU A 171 1.38 -5.14 -4.41
CA LEU A 171 0.59 -4.97 -5.62
C LEU A 171 -0.58 -4.00 -5.43
N LEU A 172 -1.26 -4.05 -4.27
CA LEU A 172 -2.33 -3.12 -3.94
C LEU A 172 -1.79 -1.69 -3.79
N ILE A 173 -0.66 -1.49 -3.08
CA ILE A 173 -0.01 -0.17 -2.98
C ILE A 173 0.32 0.37 -4.37
N ILE A 174 0.85 -0.46 -5.27
CA ILE A 174 1.10 -0.08 -6.66
C ILE A 174 -0.20 0.31 -7.35
N ALA A 175 -1.24 -0.53 -7.28
CA ALA A 175 -2.50 -0.33 -7.99
C ALA A 175 -3.30 0.89 -7.50
N THR A 176 -3.22 1.22 -6.21
CA THR A 176 -3.98 2.31 -5.56
C THR A 176 -3.15 3.54 -5.24
N GLY A 177 -1.89 3.61 -5.70
CA GLY A 177 -0.97 4.70 -5.34
C GLY A 177 -1.33 6.07 -5.96
N ILE A 178 -2.17 6.07 -7.00
CA ILE A 178 -2.70 7.26 -7.67
C ILE A 178 -4.21 7.06 -7.88
N ASP A 179 -4.99 8.11 -7.63
CA ASP A 179 -6.46 8.07 -7.71
C ASP A 179 -6.96 7.65 -9.11
N ASN A 180 -6.37 8.23 -10.16
CA ASN A 180 -6.65 7.83 -11.54
C ASN A 180 -5.71 6.71 -11.97
N VAL A 181 -6.26 5.51 -12.13
CA VAL A 181 -5.53 4.31 -12.57
C VAL A 181 -4.77 4.52 -13.89
N ASN A 182 -5.26 5.37 -14.80
CA ASN A 182 -4.64 5.63 -16.10
C ASN A 182 -3.44 6.58 -16.03
N GLU A 183 -3.28 7.32 -14.93
CA GLU A 183 -2.13 8.20 -14.67
C GLU A 183 -1.04 7.49 -13.86
N ASN A 184 -1.33 6.30 -13.36
CA ASN A 184 -0.41 5.52 -12.55
C ASN A 184 0.62 4.78 -13.41
N ASN A 185 1.79 5.36 -13.62
CA ASN A 185 2.83 4.72 -14.43
C ASN A 185 3.40 3.43 -13.80
N LEU A 186 3.31 3.25 -12.47
CA LEU A 186 3.80 2.02 -11.84
C LEU A 186 2.87 0.82 -12.09
N ILE A 187 1.58 1.06 -12.34
CA ILE A 187 0.64 -0.01 -12.65
C ILE A 187 0.95 -0.67 -14.00
N GLU A 188 1.62 0.04 -14.92
CA GLU A 188 2.05 -0.49 -16.21
C GLU A 188 2.96 -1.71 -16.07
N PHE A 189 3.77 -1.78 -15.00
CA PHE A 189 4.58 -2.96 -14.71
C PHE A 189 3.72 -4.17 -14.33
N ILE A 190 2.60 -3.97 -13.62
CA ILE A 190 1.63 -5.05 -13.32
C ILE A 190 0.91 -5.50 -14.59
N ILE A 191 0.52 -4.56 -15.45
CA ILE A 191 -0.10 -4.85 -16.75
C ILE A 191 0.86 -5.64 -17.63
N GLY A 192 2.13 -5.23 -17.70
CA GLY A 192 3.16 -5.87 -18.52
C GLY A 192 3.57 -7.25 -18.02
N GLN A 193 3.69 -7.46 -16.70
CA GLN A 193 4.03 -8.78 -16.15
C GLN A 193 2.88 -9.79 -16.29
N ASN A 194 1.64 -9.32 -16.23
CA ASN A 194 0.42 -10.12 -16.18
C ASN A 194 0.41 -11.22 -15.09
N LEU A 195 -0.23 -10.92 -13.97
CA LEU A 195 -0.32 -11.80 -12.79
C LEU A 195 -1.61 -12.64 -12.76
N PHE A 196 -2.41 -12.63 -13.83
CA PHE A 196 -3.73 -13.26 -13.85
C PHE A 196 -3.72 -14.74 -13.48
N GLU A 197 -2.76 -15.51 -13.99
CA GLU A 197 -2.64 -16.94 -13.67
C GLU A 197 -2.41 -17.19 -12.17
N ALA A 198 -1.64 -16.34 -11.49
CA ALA A 198 -1.45 -16.42 -10.05
C ALA A 198 -2.75 -16.10 -9.29
N PHE A 199 -3.49 -15.09 -9.75
CA PHE A 199 -4.79 -14.72 -9.18
C PHE A 199 -5.84 -15.82 -9.37
N LYS A 200 -5.90 -16.41 -10.56
CA LYS A 200 -6.75 -17.56 -10.86
C LYS A 200 -6.46 -18.71 -9.92
N HIS A 201 -5.18 -19.08 -9.75
CA HIS A 201 -4.78 -20.13 -8.82
C HIS A 201 -5.24 -19.87 -7.37
N ILE A 202 -5.04 -18.64 -6.86
CA ILE A 202 -5.50 -18.26 -5.52
C ILE A 202 -7.02 -18.37 -5.37
N LEU A 203 -7.78 -17.99 -6.41
CA LEU A 203 -9.24 -18.05 -6.40
C LEU A 203 -9.76 -19.49 -6.50
N SER A 204 -9.09 -20.37 -7.25
CA SER A 204 -9.49 -21.78 -7.36
C SER A 204 -9.28 -22.55 -6.07
N ASP A 205 -8.21 -22.27 -5.31
CA ASP A 205 -7.91 -22.95 -4.05
C ASP A 205 -8.74 -22.38 -2.87
N SER A 206 -9.43 -23.24 -2.12
CA SER A 206 -10.31 -22.78 -1.04
C SER A 206 -9.58 -22.15 0.15
N SER A 207 -8.37 -22.61 0.48
CA SER A 207 -7.62 -22.08 1.61
C SER A 207 -7.02 -20.72 1.26
N LEU A 208 -6.36 -20.65 0.10
CA LEU A 208 -5.78 -19.40 -0.40
C LEU A 208 -6.87 -18.36 -0.65
N ARG A 209 -8.01 -18.75 -1.22
CA ARG A 209 -9.15 -17.84 -1.44
C ARG A 209 -9.66 -17.23 -0.13
N ASN A 210 -9.77 -18.02 0.94
CA ASN A 210 -10.23 -17.51 2.23
C ASN A 210 -9.24 -16.48 2.82
N LEU A 211 -7.94 -16.65 2.59
CA LEU A 211 -6.90 -15.77 3.12
C LEU A 211 -6.62 -14.54 2.24
N HIS A 212 -6.76 -14.67 0.93
CA HIS A 212 -6.22 -13.73 -0.05
C HIS A 212 -7.22 -13.32 -1.13
N GLY A 213 -8.37 -13.99 -1.20
CA GLY A 213 -9.36 -13.78 -2.26
C GLY A 213 -9.87 -12.34 -2.31
N HIS A 214 -10.06 -11.69 -1.16
CA HIS A 214 -10.44 -10.27 -1.09
C HIS A 214 -9.45 -9.38 -1.86
N ASP A 215 -8.16 -9.45 -1.50
CA ASP A 215 -7.12 -8.63 -2.10
C ASP A 215 -6.98 -8.90 -3.61
N VAL A 216 -7.08 -10.17 -4.01
CA VAL A 216 -7.05 -10.58 -5.43
C VAL A 216 -8.24 -10.01 -6.21
N VAL A 217 -9.46 -10.09 -5.67
CA VAL A 217 -10.65 -9.54 -6.34
C VAL A 217 -10.57 -8.02 -6.42
N THR A 218 -10.08 -7.34 -5.38
CA THR A 218 -9.84 -5.89 -5.42
C THR A 218 -8.82 -5.52 -6.48
N LEU A 219 -7.69 -6.24 -6.55
CA LEU A 219 -6.68 -6.04 -7.60
C LEU A 219 -7.26 -6.24 -8.99
N LEU A 220 -7.95 -7.35 -9.24
CA LEU A 220 -8.61 -7.61 -10.52
C LEU A 220 -9.59 -6.48 -10.87
N THR A 221 -10.38 -6.00 -9.91
CA THR A 221 -11.33 -4.89 -10.11
C THR A 221 -10.61 -3.61 -10.53
N ILE A 222 -9.47 -3.27 -9.93
CA ILE A 222 -8.69 -2.08 -10.33
C ILE A 222 -8.07 -2.30 -11.71
N LEU A 223 -7.45 -3.46 -11.92
CA LEU A 223 -6.67 -3.75 -13.12
C LEU A 223 -7.54 -3.78 -14.38
N VAL A 224 -8.76 -4.32 -14.34
CA VAL A 224 -9.68 -4.29 -15.50
C VAL A 224 -10.13 -2.88 -15.90
N ASN A 225 -9.99 -1.90 -15.00
CA ASN A 225 -10.34 -0.51 -15.27
C ASN A 225 -9.21 0.29 -15.93
N TYR A 226 -8.00 -0.27 -16.04
CA TYR A 226 -6.88 0.37 -16.75
C TYR A 226 -7.12 0.39 -18.26
N ARG A 227 -7.11 1.59 -18.86
CA ARG A 227 -7.44 1.86 -20.28
C ARG A 227 -6.57 2.97 -20.91
N LYS A 228 -5.34 3.17 -20.40
CA LYS A 228 -4.44 4.24 -20.86
C LYS A 228 -4.05 4.11 -22.34
N HIS A 229 -3.85 2.88 -22.83
CA HIS A 229 -3.44 2.61 -24.21
C HIS A 229 -4.62 2.07 -25.03
N GLU A 230 -4.57 2.25 -26.35
CA GLU A 230 -5.59 1.75 -27.28
C GLU A 230 -5.66 0.20 -27.35
N GLY A 231 -4.62 -0.49 -26.88
CA GLY A 231 -4.57 -1.95 -26.79
C GLY A 231 -5.59 -2.51 -25.79
N SER A 232 -6.03 -3.75 -26.04
CA SER A 232 -6.91 -4.45 -25.10
C SER A 232 -6.18 -4.77 -23.80
N ASN A 233 -6.84 -4.49 -22.67
CA ASN A 233 -6.31 -4.81 -21.35
C ASN A 233 -6.27 -6.34 -21.15
N PRO A 234 -5.10 -6.94 -20.82
CA PRO A 234 -4.96 -8.39 -20.71
C PRO A 234 -5.88 -8.99 -19.64
N TYR A 235 -6.09 -8.31 -18.51
CA TYR A 235 -6.97 -8.80 -17.44
C TYR A 235 -8.44 -8.83 -17.86
N VAL A 236 -8.88 -7.91 -18.73
CA VAL A 236 -10.25 -7.95 -19.30
C VAL A 236 -10.39 -9.14 -20.24
N VAL A 237 -9.40 -9.34 -21.11
CA VAL A 237 -9.40 -10.44 -22.07
C VAL A 237 -9.40 -11.78 -21.34
N GLU A 238 -8.49 -11.98 -20.40
CA GLU A 238 -8.37 -13.24 -19.68
C GLU A 238 -9.58 -13.54 -18.78
N LEU A 239 -10.15 -12.52 -18.13
CA LEU A 239 -11.40 -12.70 -17.39
C LEU A 239 -12.57 -13.08 -18.31
N SER A 240 -12.62 -12.55 -19.54
CA SER A 240 -13.66 -12.91 -20.52
C SER A 240 -13.53 -14.33 -21.06
N LEU A 241 -12.32 -14.88 -21.05
CA LEU A 241 -11.98 -16.23 -21.51
C LEU A 241 -11.88 -17.24 -20.35
N LEU A 242 -12.06 -16.80 -19.11
CA LEU A 242 -11.93 -17.65 -17.94
C LEU A 242 -13.01 -18.73 -17.94
N ALA A 243 -12.60 -19.98 -18.20
CA ALA A 243 -13.47 -21.15 -18.20
C ALA A 243 -13.25 -22.07 -16.99
N ASP A 244 -12.37 -21.71 -16.05
CA ASP A 244 -12.13 -22.46 -14.82
C ASP A 244 -13.29 -22.25 -13.84
N GLU A 245 -14.14 -23.27 -13.69
CA GLU A 245 -15.32 -23.24 -12.82
C GLU A 245 -14.96 -23.01 -11.34
N LEU A 246 -13.81 -23.53 -10.88
CA LEU A 246 -13.38 -23.33 -9.50
C LEU A 246 -12.97 -21.88 -9.27
N ALA A 247 -12.21 -21.31 -10.21
CA ALA A 247 -11.82 -19.90 -10.15
C ALA A 247 -13.05 -18.98 -10.19
N LEU A 248 -13.99 -19.24 -11.11
CA LEU A 248 -15.22 -18.46 -11.28
C LEU A 248 -16.12 -18.52 -10.04
N ASN A 249 -16.34 -19.72 -9.49
CA ASN A 249 -17.09 -19.89 -8.26
C ASN A 249 -16.38 -19.19 -7.09
N GLY A 250 -15.05 -19.33 -7.02
CA GLY A 250 -14.23 -18.65 -6.03
C GLY A 250 -14.37 -17.13 -6.10
N TYR A 251 -14.29 -16.56 -7.30
CA TYR A 251 -14.50 -15.13 -7.54
C TYR A 251 -15.89 -14.68 -7.08
N GLY A 252 -16.95 -15.41 -7.46
CA GLY A 252 -18.33 -15.14 -7.05
C GLY A 252 -18.55 -15.24 -5.53
N GLN A 253 -17.91 -16.21 -4.87
CA GLN A 253 -17.94 -16.36 -3.41
C GLN A 253 -17.33 -15.15 -2.69
N VAL A 254 -16.17 -14.68 -3.15
CA VAL A 254 -15.51 -13.52 -2.55
C VAL A 254 -16.39 -12.27 -2.70
N ILE A 255 -16.91 -12.00 -3.90
CA ILE A 255 -17.81 -10.84 -4.12
C ILE A 255 -19.05 -10.93 -3.23
N SER A 256 -19.69 -12.10 -3.19
CA SER A 256 -20.89 -12.31 -2.37
C SER A 256 -20.61 -12.08 -0.88
N CYS A 257 -19.44 -12.53 -0.40
CA CYS A 257 -19.00 -12.32 0.97
C CYS A 257 -18.81 -10.82 1.27
N VAL A 258 -18.07 -10.11 0.42
CA VAL A 258 -17.81 -8.66 0.59
C VAL A 258 -19.09 -7.85 0.57
N LEU A 259 -19.99 -8.10 -0.40
CA LEU A 259 -21.29 -7.43 -0.47
C LEU A 259 -22.15 -7.74 0.76
N THR A 260 -22.15 -8.99 1.23
CA THR A 260 -22.88 -9.35 2.45
C THR A 260 -22.34 -8.62 3.67
N MET A 261 -21.01 -8.50 3.81
CA MET A 261 -20.39 -7.74 4.90
C MET A 261 -20.74 -6.26 4.81
N PHE A 262 -20.66 -5.67 3.61
CA PHE A 262 -21.04 -4.27 3.37
C PHE A 262 -22.50 -4.01 3.74
N CYS A 263 -23.43 -4.84 3.26
CA CYS A 263 -24.86 -4.71 3.57
C CYS A 263 -25.14 -4.84 5.08
N LYS A 264 -24.47 -5.78 5.77
CA LYS A 264 -24.58 -5.94 7.22
C LYS A 264 -24.08 -4.69 7.96
N GLN A 265 -22.90 -4.18 7.58
CA GLN A 265 -22.32 -2.99 8.18
C GLN A 265 -23.20 -1.76 7.96
N HIS A 266 -23.75 -1.62 6.75
CA HIS A 266 -24.69 -0.53 6.41
C HIS A 266 -25.97 -0.61 7.25
N LEU A 267 -26.56 -1.80 7.40
CA LEU A 267 -27.76 -2.00 8.22
C LEU A 267 -27.50 -1.69 9.71
N LEU A 268 -26.33 -2.07 10.25
CA LEU A 268 -25.93 -1.72 11.61
C LEU A 268 -25.78 -0.21 11.78
N SER A 269 -25.13 0.46 10.84
CA SER A 269 -24.98 1.92 10.83
C SER A 269 -26.33 2.65 10.84
N LEU A 270 -27.31 2.18 10.05
CA LEU A 270 -28.68 2.71 10.08
C LEU A 270 -29.37 2.46 11.44
N THR A 271 -29.15 1.31 12.06
CA THR A 271 -29.75 0.97 13.36
C THR A 271 -29.16 1.82 14.50
N GLU A 272 -27.86 2.10 14.49
CA GLU A 272 -27.20 3.00 15.44
C GLU A 272 -27.68 4.46 15.30
N LEU A 273 -27.95 4.93 14.07
CA LEU A 273 -28.58 6.23 13.82
C LEU A 273 -30.03 6.31 14.35
N THR A 274 -30.78 5.20 14.30
CA THR A 274 -32.14 5.14 14.87
C THR A 274 -32.18 5.03 16.40
N THR A 275 -31.14 4.50 17.04
CA THR A 275 -31.10 4.37 18.51
C THR A 275 -30.59 5.64 19.20
N SER A 276 -29.80 6.48 18.51
CA SER A 276 -29.39 7.82 18.97
C SER A 276 -30.48 8.90 18.76
N SER A 277 -31.48 8.63 17.93
CA SER A 277 -32.65 9.50 17.73
C SER A 277 -33.88 8.94 18.47
N SER A 278 -33.97 9.33 19.74
CA SER A 278 -35.17 9.34 20.60
C SER A 278 -36.46 8.92 19.90
N TRP A 279 -36.94 7.74 20.25
CA TRP A 279 -38.10 7.03 19.69
C TRP A 279 -39.43 7.77 19.91
N PHE A 280 -39.41 8.91 20.61
CA PHE A 280 -40.53 9.83 20.79
C PHE A 280 -40.59 10.99 19.77
N SER A 281 -39.51 11.30 19.02
CA SER A 281 -39.56 12.38 18.02
C SER A 281 -40.24 11.98 16.71
N SER A 282 -40.28 10.69 16.38
CA SER A 282 -40.82 10.21 15.09
C SER A 282 -42.35 10.19 15.02
N LEU A 283 -43.06 10.11 16.16
CA LEU A 283 -44.53 10.21 16.17
C LEU A 283 -45.04 11.65 16.05
N SER A 284 -44.28 12.65 16.54
CA SER A 284 -44.65 14.06 16.39
C SER A 284 -44.44 14.58 14.95
N ASN A 285 -43.45 14.05 14.21
CA ASN A 285 -43.20 14.44 12.83
C ASN A 285 -44.17 13.79 11.81
N ILE A 286 -44.67 12.58 12.06
CA ILE A 286 -45.64 11.93 11.16
C ILE A 286 -47.03 12.58 11.27
N VAL A 287 -47.43 13.03 12.47
CA VAL A 287 -48.70 13.76 12.64
C VAL A 287 -48.56 15.23 12.21
N GLY A 288 -47.37 15.82 12.32
CA GLY A 288 -47.09 17.20 11.87
C GLY A 288 -47.05 17.37 10.34
N ASN A 289 -46.59 16.36 9.59
CA ASN A 289 -46.53 16.42 8.12
C ASN A 289 -47.82 16.01 7.41
N MET A 290 -48.85 15.54 8.12
CA MET A 290 -50.16 15.26 7.54
C MET A 290 -51.09 16.49 7.54
N PHE A 291 -50.73 17.56 8.27
CA PHE A 291 -51.55 18.76 8.44
C PHE A 291 -50.96 20.04 7.83
N ILE A 292 -49.84 19.95 7.10
CA ILE A 292 -49.24 21.08 6.40
C ILE A 292 -49.19 20.76 4.90
N SER A 293 -50.19 21.29 4.19
CA SER A 293 -50.39 21.19 2.74
C SER A 293 -49.31 21.91 1.91
N ASP A 294 -48.83 21.21 0.88
CA ASP A 294 -48.66 21.63 -0.53
C ASP A 294 -47.84 22.86 -0.99
N GLU A 295 -47.00 23.54 -0.19
CA GLU A 295 -46.31 24.75 -0.72
C GLU A 295 -44.76 24.78 -0.84
N LEU A 296 -43.99 23.71 -0.58
CA LEU A 296 -42.51 23.82 -0.57
C LEU A 296 -41.71 22.80 -1.41
N CYS A 297 -42.33 22.07 -2.35
CA CYS A 297 -41.68 20.98 -3.09
C CYS A 297 -40.62 21.41 -4.15
N TYR A 298 -40.10 22.64 -4.16
CA TYR A 298 -39.18 23.11 -5.22
C TYR A 298 -37.76 23.52 -4.81
N ARG A 299 -37.36 23.39 -3.54
CA ARG A 299 -36.00 23.81 -3.15
C ARG A 299 -35.33 22.86 -2.15
N SER A 300 -34.86 21.72 -2.65
CA SER A 300 -33.63 21.08 -2.12
C SER A 300 -33.32 19.77 -2.87
N GLN A 301 -32.83 19.87 -4.10
CA GLN A 301 -31.90 18.89 -4.64
C GLN A 301 -30.59 19.62 -4.93
N GLN A 302 -29.67 19.57 -3.97
CA GLN A 302 -28.24 19.66 -4.22
C GLN A 302 -27.56 18.80 -3.15
N ILE A 303 -27.19 17.60 -3.59
CA ILE A 303 -26.42 16.63 -2.81
C ILE A 303 -24.97 17.12 -2.78
N ARG A 304 -24.38 17.13 -1.59
CA ARG A 304 -22.95 17.20 -1.36
C ARG A 304 -22.52 15.92 -0.69
#